data_AF-R1F2F4-F1
#
_entry.id   AF-R1F2F4-F1
#
_cell.length_a   1.000
_cell.length_b   1.000
_cell.length_c   1.000
_cell.angle_alpha   90.00
_cell.angle_beta   90.00
_cell.angle_gamma   90.00
#
_symmetry.space_group_name_H-M   'P 1'
#
loop_
_entity.id
_entity.type
_entity.pdbx_description
1 polymer ?
#
loop_
_entity_poly.entity_id
_entity_poly.type
_entity_poly.pdbx_seq_one_letter_code
_entity_poly.pdbx_strand_id
1 'polypeptide(L)'
;MADSSRSTNNGSPALVHLYAPANDAILKKVSHMFEKMDADQNKKITRGEALNHFKAFNKVNTNAMFNEIDLNNDSEITIDEWKGFWENLLQTGIYKPEEIESELETLLRGEAWVDWNDNRHT
;
A
#
# COMPACT_ATOMS: atom_id res chain seq x y z
N MET A 1 -21.49 -27.16 -19.61
CA MET A 1 -21.01 -27.98 -18.47
C MET A 1 -19.53 -27.69 -18.31
N ALA A 2 -19.11 -27.49 -17.06
CA ALA A 2 -17.94 -26.74 -16.61
C ALA A 2 -16.61 -27.06 -17.30
N ASP A 3 -15.86 -26.00 -17.64
CA ASP A 3 -14.43 -26.07 -17.99
C ASP A 3 -13.58 -25.71 -16.75
N SER A 4 -12.88 -26.74 -16.30
CA SER A 4 -11.63 -26.80 -15.54
C SER A 4 -11.14 -25.58 -14.76
N SER A 5 -11.36 -25.66 -13.44
CA SER A 5 -10.39 -25.43 -12.36
C SER A 5 -9.22 -24.47 -12.63
N ARG A 6 -9.46 -23.17 -12.44
CA ARG A 6 -8.38 -22.23 -12.13
C ARG A 6 -7.98 -22.43 -10.67
N SER A 7 -6.85 -23.08 -10.44
CA SER A 7 -6.21 -23.19 -9.13
C SER A 7 -5.88 -21.78 -8.64
N THR A 8 -6.70 -21.26 -7.74
CA THR A 8 -6.38 -20.08 -6.95
C THR A 8 -5.33 -20.51 -5.93
N ASN A 9 -4.05 -20.30 -6.26
CA ASN A 9 -2.96 -20.38 -5.30
C ASN A 9 -3.15 -19.23 -4.30
N ASN A 10 -3.96 -19.50 -3.28
CA ASN A 10 -4.07 -18.68 -2.09
C ASN A 10 -2.68 -18.66 -1.43
N GLY A 11 -2.18 -17.46 -1.10
CA GLY A 11 -0.85 -17.20 -0.56
C GLY A 11 -0.38 -18.30 0.40
N SER A 12 0.71 -18.97 0.04
CA SER A 12 1.25 -20.05 0.86
C SER A 12 1.82 -19.47 2.16
N PRO A 13 1.38 -19.94 3.35
CA PRO A 13 1.88 -19.48 4.65
C PRO A 13 3.41 -19.61 4.82
N ALA A 14 4.05 -20.43 3.99
CA ALA A 14 5.49 -20.67 4.00
C ALA A 14 6.35 -19.45 3.59
N LEU A 15 5.83 -18.54 2.75
CA LEU A 15 6.61 -17.38 2.30
C LEU A 15 6.66 -16.26 3.36
N VAL A 16 5.62 -16.11 4.19
CA VAL A 16 5.54 -15.06 5.21
C VAL A 16 6.67 -15.16 6.25
N HIS A 17 7.02 -16.38 6.67
CA HIS A 17 8.10 -16.60 7.63
C HIS A 17 9.51 -16.36 7.06
N LEU A 18 9.72 -16.55 5.75
CA LEU A 18 11.02 -16.37 5.11
C LEU A 18 11.47 -14.90 5.13
N TYR A 19 10.50 -13.98 5.07
CA TYR A 19 10.76 -12.55 4.93
C TYR A 19 10.60 -11.75 6.23
N ALA A 20 10.39 -12.38 7.39
CA ALA A 20 10.07 -11.67 8.63
C ALA A 20 11.01 -10.48 8.96
N PRO A 21 12.36 -10.59 8.86
CA PRO A 21 13.23 -9.44 9.08
C PRO A 21 13.11 -8.33 8.03
N ALA A 22 12.84 -8.68 6.76
CA ALA A 22 12.61 -7.71 5.69
C ALA A 22 11.27 -6.99 5.88
N ASN A 23 10.24 -7.73 6.30
CA ASN A 23 8.92 -7.19 6.61
C ASN A 23 9.02 -6.13 7.72
N ASP A 24 9.79 -6.36 8.77
CA ASP A 24 10.02 -5.38 9.83
C ASP A 24 10.64 -4.07 9.31
N ALA A 25 11.59 -4.16 8.38
CA ALA A 25 12.21 -2.99 7.76
C ALA A 25 11.20 -2.24 6.88
N ILE A 26 10.36 -2.96 6.14
CA ILE A 26 9.28 -2.38 5.32
C ILE A 26 8.24 -1.69 6.20
N LEU A 27 7.79 -2.30 7.30
CA LEU A 27 6.80 -1.69 8.19
C LEU A 27 7.31 -0.39 8.85
N LYS A 28 8.64 -0.27 9.07
CA LYS A 28 9.26 0.99 9.47
C LYS A 28 9.18 2.04 8.36
N LYS A 29 9.43 1.66 7.10
CA LYS A 29 9.29 2.57 5.94
C LYS A 29 7.84 2.98 5.70
N VAL A 30 6.89 2.07 5.84
CA VAL A 30 5.45 2.33 5.81
C VAL A 30 5.08 3.38 6.86
N SER A 31 5.57 3.24 8.08
CA SER A 31 5.32 4.23 9.15
C SER A 31 5.97 5.58 8.84
N HIS A 32 7.21 5.58 8.33
CA HIS A 32 7.91 6.80 7.94
C HIS A 32 7.21 7.54 6.78
N MET A 33 6.66 6.79 5.83
CA MET A 33 5.87 7.36 4.73
C MET A 33 4.64 8.07 5.29
N PHE A 34 3.90 7.43 6.19
CA PHE A 34 2.72 8.03 6.80
C PHE A 34 3.06 9.37 7.45
N GLU A 35 4.10 9.39 8.30
CA GLU A 35 4.60 10.60 8.96
C GLU A 35 5.03 11.68 7.97
N LYS A 36 5.46 11.29 6.76
CA LYS A 36 5.86 12.23 5.72
C LYS A 36 4.67 12.91 5.05
N MET A 37 3.54 12.21 4.93
CA MET A 37 2.29 12.74 4.36
C MET A 37 1.44 13.49 5.40
N ASP A 38 1.36 12.99 6.63
CA ASP A 38 0.64 13.60 7.77
C ASP A 38 1.35 14.90 8.20
N ALA A 39 0.99 15.99 7.53
CA ALA A 39 1.71 17.25 7.62
C ALA A 39 1.37 18.01 8.90
N ASP A 40 0.16 17.84 9.41
CA ASP A 40 -0.29 18.44 10.67
C ASP A 40 -0.08 17.55 11.90
N GLN A 41 0.38 16.31 11.70
CA GLN A 41 0.69 15.31 12.72
C GLN A 41 -0.54 14.88 13.55
N ASN A 42 -1.72 14.90 12.94
CA ASN A 42 -2.98 14.53 13.58
C ASN A 42 -3.24 13.02 13.57
N LYS A 43 -2.31 12.22 13.03
CA LYS A 43 -2.38 10.75 12.85
C LYS A 43 -3.40 10.29 11.82
N LYS A 44 -3.71 11.16 10.86
CA LYS A 44 -4.56 10.87 9.71
C LYS A 44 -4.00 11.57 8.48
N ILE A 45 -4.18 10.96 7.32
CA ILE A 45 -3.89 11.60 6.04
C ILE A 45 -5.21 12.05 5.45
N THR A 46 -5.36 13.35 5.27
CA THR A 46 -6.48 13.95 4.55
C THR A 46 -6.22 13.95 3.05
N ARG A 47 -7.28 14.11 2.24
CA ARG A 47 -7.13 14.33 0.80
C ARG A 47 -6.26 15.53 0.46
N GLY A 48 -6.31 16.59 1.28
CA GLY A 48 -5.50 17.79 1.08
C GLY A 48 -4.00 17.52 1.25
N GLU A 49 -3.63 16.77 2.28
CA GLU A 49 -2.25 16.35 2.53
C GLU A 49 -1.74 15.42 1.43
N ALA A 50 -2.54 14.45 1.02
CA ALA A 50 -2.20 13.57 -0.09
C ALA A 50 -1.98 14.34 -1.40
N LEU A 51 -2.85 15.30 -1.72
CA LEU A 51 -2.72 16.15 -2.90
C LEU A 51 -1.43 16.97 -2.91
N ASN A 52 -0.98 17.41 -1.73
CA ASN A 52 0.25 18.19 -1.57
C ASN A 52 1.51 17.33 -1.66
N HIS A 53 1.42 16.05 -1.29
CA HIS A 53 2.55 15.13 -1.36
C HIS A 53 2.88 14.71 -2.79
N PHE A 54 1.88 14.40 -3.61
CA PHE A 54 2.08 13.95 -4.98
C PHE A 54 2.54 15.09 -5.91
N LYS A 55 3.68 14.89 -6.60
CA LYS A 55 4.30 15.90 -7.47
C LYS A 55 3.61 16.04 -8.82
N ALA A 56 3.09 14.94 -9.36
CA ALA A 56 2.41 14.89 -10.66
C ALA A 56 1.13 14.06 -10.54
N PHE A 57 0.13 14.38 -11.37
CA PHE A 57 -1.17 13.69 -11.38
C PHE A 57 -1.81 13.55 -9.99
N ASN A 58 -1.57 14.53 -9.11
CA ASN A 58 -1.92 14.46 -7.68
C ASN A 58 -3.37 14.05 -7.43
N LYS A 59 -4.34 14.64 -8.15
CA LYS A 59 -5.76 14.25 -8.03
C LYS A 59 -6.02 12.78 -8.35
N VAL A 60 -5.37 12.24 -9.37
CA VAL A 60 -5.52 10.83 -9.77
C VAL A 60 -4.90 9.93 -8.72
N ASN A 61 -3.67 10.24 -8.29
CA ASN A 61 -2.96 9.47 -7.26
C ASN A 61 -3.69 9.50 -5.91
N THR A 62 -4.16 10.67 -5.48
CA THR A 62 -4.97 10.79 -4.26
C THR A 62 -6.26 9.97 -4.35
N ASN A 63 -6.96 10.01 -5.49
CA ASN A 63 -8.17 9.22 -5.64
C ASN A 63 -7.89 7.72 -5.60
N ALA A 64 -6.86 7.24 -6.31
CA ALA A 64 -6.48 5.83 -6.31
C ALA A 64 -6.11 5.35 -4.90
N MET A 65 -5.24 6.11 -4.21
CA MET A 65 -4.82 5.80 -2.84
C MET A 65 -6.01 5.70 -1.86
N PHE A 66 -6.93 6.67 -1.89
CA PHE A 66 -8.11 6.64 -1.02
C PHE A 66 -9.05 5.49 -1.36
N ASN A 67 -9.26 5.19 -2.64
CA ASN A 67 -10.13 4.09 -3.03
C ASN A 67 -9.64 2.71 -2.54
N GLU A 68 -8.34 2.56 -2.27
CA GLU A 68 -7.75 1.31 -1.79
C GLU A 68 -7.65 1.23 -0.26
N ILE A 69 -7.42 2.36 0.42
CA ILE A 69 -7.05 2.38 1.84
C ILE A 69 -8.18 2.91 2.75
N ASP A 70 -9.00 3.85 2.28
CA ASP A 70 -10.10 4.44 3.06
C ASP A 70 -11.28 3.44 3.11
N LEU A 71 -11.18 2.44 3.99
CA LEU A 71 -12.13 1.33 4.08
C LEU A 71 -13.48 1.76 4.63
N ASN A 72 -13.49 2.77 5.51
CA ASN A 72 -14.70 3.26 6.15
C ASN A 72 -15.38 4.40 5.36
N ASN A 73 -14.72 4.91 4.31
CA ASN A 73 -15.16 6.01 3.43
C ASN A 73 -15.41 7.34 4.18
N ASP A 74 -14.63 7.62 5.24
CA ASP A 74 -14.72 8.87 5.99
C ASP A 74 -13.88 10.01 5.39
N SER A 75 -13.22 9.76 4.24
CA SER A 75 -12.35 10.70 3.53
C SER A 75 -11.07 11.08 4.28
N GLU A 76 -10.68 10.28 5.27
CA GLU A 76 -9.42 10.31 5.98
C GLU A 76 -8.79 8.91 5.93
N ILE A 77 -7.45 8.83 5.96
CA ILE A 77 -6.75 7.54 6.12
C ILE A 77 -6.07 7.58 7.47
N THR A 78 -6.52 6.72 8.39
CA THR A 78 -5.88 6.58 9.70
C THR A 78 -4.57 5.79 9.60
N ILE A 79 -3.71 5.94 10.60
CA ILE A 79 -2.48 5.12 10.71
C ILE A 79 -2.78 3.61 10.73
N ASP A 80 -3.93 3.21 11.27
CA ASP A 80 -4.32 1.81 11.38
C ASP A 80 -4.78 1.26 10.02
N GLU A 81 -5.57 2.02 9.25
CA GLU A 81 -5.94 1.67 7.87
C GLU A 81 -4.71 1.60 6.96
N TRP A 82 -3.82 2.58 7.09
CA TRP A 82 -2.56 2.64 6.36
C TRP A 82 -1.70 1.40 6.64
N LYS A 83 -1.42 1.09 7.90
CA LYS A 83 -0.61 -0.09 8.27
C LYS A 83 -1.31 -1.39 7.87
N GLY A 84 -2.61 -1.49 8.10
CA GLY A 84 -3.40 -2.66 7.76
C GLY A 84 -3.32 -3.00 6.27
N PHE A 85 -3.36 -2.00 5.39
CA PHE A 85 -3.19 -2.20 3.95
C PHE A 85 -1.84 -2.84 3.61
N TRP A 86 -0.72 -2.27 4.08
CA TRP A 86 0.62 -2.78 3.77
C TRP A 86 0.92 -4.13 4.45
N GLU A 87 0.43 -4.34 5.67
CA GLU A 87 0.52 -5.65 6.34
C GLU A 87 -0.24 -6.72 5.56
N ASN A 88 -1.44 -6.40 5.07
CA ASN A 88 -2.21 -7.31 4.22
C ASN A 88 -1.44 -7.64 2.93
N LEU A 89 -0.86 -6.63 2.26
CA LEU A 89 -0.04 -6.85 1.05
C LEU A 89 1.15 -7.78 1.30
N LEU A 90 1.90 -7.56 2.39
CA LEU A 90 3.02 -8.43 2.79
C LEU A 90 2.56 -9.85 3.12
N GLN A 91 1.41 -10.00 3.77
CA GLN A 91 0.83 -11.31 4.11
C GLN A 91 0.33 -12.09 2.90
N THR A 92 -0.06 -11.43 1.81
CA THR A 92 -0.46 -12.13 0.57
C THR A 92 0.67 -13.00 0.01
N GLY A 93 1.93 -12.59 0.22
CA GLY A 93 3.11 -13.24 -0.35
C GLY A 93 3.17 -13.20 -1.88
N ILE A 94 2.31 -12.40 -2.53
CA ILE A 94 2.27 -12.24 -3.99
C ILE A 94 3.44 -11.34 -4.44
N TYR A 95 3.68 -10.27 -3.69
CA TYR A 95 4.74 -9.31 -3.95
C TYR A 95 5.95 -9.60 -3.07
N LYS A 96 7.15 -9.46 -3.63
CA LYS A 96 8.37 -9.62 -2.85
C LYS A 96 8.59 -8.38 -1.98
N PRO A 97 9.20 -8.53 -0.79
CA PRO A 97 9.54 -7.40 0.07
C PRO A 97 10.31 -6.29 -0.66
N GLU A 98 11.25 -6.65 -1.53
CA GLU A 98 12.07 -5.68 -2.26
C GLU A 98 11.27 -4.87 -3.28
N GLU A 99 10.21 -5.46 -3.86
CA GLU A 99 9.30 -4.76 -4.78
C GLU A 99 8.48 -3.74 -4.00
N ILE A 100 7.91 -4.14 -2.86
CA ILE A 100 7.18 -3.24 -1.96
C ILE A 100 8.08 -2.12 -1.46
N GLU A 101 9.31 -2.42 -1.07
CA GLU A 101 10.28 -1.44 -0.61
C GLU A 101 10.60 -0.41 -1.70
N SER A 102 10.85 -0.85 -2.94
CA SER A 102 11.12 0.04 -4.08
C SER A 102 9.96 0.99 -4.34
N GLU A 103 8.72 0.50 -4.27
CA GLU A 103 7.53 1.33 -4.47
C GLU A 103 7.33 2.33 -3.31
N LEU A 104 7.61 1.94 -2.06
CA LEU A 104 7.60 2.86 -0.92
C LEU A 104 8.63 3.99 -1.07
N GLU A 105 9.81 3.72 -1.62
CA GLU A 105 10.83 4.75 -1.90
C GLU A 105 10.37 5.73 -2.97
N THR A 106 9.74 5.23 -4.04
CA THR A 106 9.13 6.05 -5.09
C THR A 106 8.01 6.93 -4.51
N LEU A 107 7.15 6.34 -3.69
CA LEU A 107 6.07 7.04 -3.04
C LEU A 107 6.59 8.09 -2.04
N LEU A 108 7.65 7.81 -1.28
CA LEU A 108 8.33 8.78 -0.40
C LEU A 108 8.85 10.01 -1.16
N ARG A 109 9.30 9.82 -2.41
CA ARG A 109 9.72 10.92 -3.28
C ARG A 109 8.55 11.73 -3.84
N GLY A 110 7.30 11.38 -3.52
CA GLY A 110 6.10 12.05 -4.03
C GLY A 110 5.79 11.70 -5.49
N GLU A 111 6.29 10.56 -5.96
CA GLU A 111 5.96 10.01 -7.29
C GLU A 111 4.57 9.33 -7.25
N ALA A 112 4.17 8.66 -8.33
CA ALA A 112 2.81 8.17 -8.50
C ALA A 112 2.41 7.09 -7.49
N TRP A 113 1.10 7.02 -7.18
CA TRP A 113 0.53 5.88 -6.47
C TRP A 113 0.44 4.69 -7.41
N VAL A 114 0.92 3.53 -6.97
CA VAL A 114 0.76 2.26 -7.68
C VAL A 114 -0.57 1.66 -7.28
N ASP A 115 -1.42 1.36 -8.26
CA ASP A 115 -2.65 0.59 -8.03
C ASP A 115 -2.28 -0.86 -7.71
N TRP A 116 -2.50 -1.28 -6.47
CA TRP A 116 -2.15 -2.64 -6.00
C TRP A 116 -3.26 -3.66 -6.24
N ASN A 117 -4.45 -3.18 -6.63
CA ASN A 117 -5.63 -4.00 -6.90
C ASN A 117 -5.70 -4.44 -8.38
N ASP A 118 -4.92 -3.82 -9.27
CA ASP A 118 -4.65 -4.36 -10.60
C ASP A 118 -3.76 -5.60 -10.48
N ASN A 119 -4.36 -6.74 -10.81
CA ASN A 119 -3.76 -8.04 -10.99
C ASN A 119 -2.78 -8.03 -12.18
N ARG A 120 -1.71 -7.22 -12.12
CA ARG A 120 -0.74 -6.88 -13.20
C ARG A 120 -0.29 -8.13 -13.96
N HIS A 121 -1.08 -8.50 -14.96
CA HIS A 121 -0.72 -9.33 -16.10
C HIS A 121 -0.67 -8.36 -17.28
N THR A 122 0.52 -7.85 -17.56
CA THR A 122 0.84 -7.27 -18.86
C THR A 122 2.08 -7.97 -19.39
#